data_AF-A0A8T4I282-F1
#
_entry.id   AF-A0A8T4I282-F1
#
_cell.length_a   1.000
_cell.length_b   1.000
_cell.length_c   1.000
_cell.angle_alpha   90.00
_cell.angle_beta   90.00
_cell.angle_gamma   90.00
#
_symmetry.space_group_name_H-M   'P 1'
#
loop_
_entity.id
_entity.type
_entity.pdbx_description
1 polymer ?
#
loop_
_entity_poly.entity_id
_entity_poly.type
_entity_poly.pdbx_seq_one_letter_code
_entity_poly.pdbx_strand_id
1 'polypeptide(L)' 'TITSIAAASDTDAATLQRVLYGPSRTLRSDTATRLLALSASDMRPSEHRAIDATGTRRRLQALVAIGWPFSHIAR' A
#
# COMPACT_ATOMS: atom_id res chain seq x y z
N THR A 1 -6.36 3.91 -5.78
CA THR A 1 -5.60 5.08 -6.31
C THR A 1 -5.42 6.11 -5.19
N ILE A 2 -4.54 7.12 -5.32
CA ILE A 2 -4.38 8.18 -4.30
C ILE A 2 -5.74 8.81 -3.95
N THR A 3 -6.59 9.04 -4.95
CA THR A 3 -7.97 9.53 -4.77
C THR A 3 -8.86 8.58 -3.97
N SER A 4 -8.69 7.26 -4.13
CA SER A 4 -9.44 6.28 -3.32
C SER A 4 -8.95 6.25 -1.87
N ILE A 5 -7.66 6.46 -1.62
CA ILE A 5 -7.11 6.59 -0.25
C ILE A 5 -7.63 7.87 0.38
N ALA A 6 -7.60 8.98 -0.37
CA ALA A 6 -8.13 10.28 0.04
C ALA A 6 -9.61 10.16 0.47
N ALA A 7 -10.43 9.53 -0.38
CA ALA A 7 -11.84 9.31 -0.11
C ALA A 7 -12.07 8.40 1.11
N ALA A 8 -11.31 7.31 1.25
CA ALA A 8 -11.48 6.37 2.37
C ALA A 8 -11.00 6.96 3.72
N SER A 9 -9.98 7.81 3.70
CA SER A 9 -9.40 8.44 4.90
C SER A 9 -10.03 9.78 5.26
N ASP A 10 -11.05 10.23 4.52
CA ASP A 10 -11.61 11.59 4.64
C ASP A 10 -10.51 12.67 4.63
N THR A 11 -9.53 12.52 3.73
CA THR A 11 -8.36 13.39 3.66
C THR A 11 -8.21 13.96 2.25
N ASP A 12 -7.65 15.16 2.15
CA ASP A 12 -7.35 15.79 0.88
C ASP A 12 -6.20 15.10 0.12
N ALA A 13 -6.38 14.95 -1.20
CA ALA A 13 -5.40 14.35 -2.09
C ALA A 13 -4.07 15.13 -2.15
N ALA A 14 -4.08 16.45 -2.00
CA ALA A 14 -2.84 17.24 -1.97
C ALA A 14 -2.05 17.01 -0.65
N THR A 15 -2.76 16.75 0.45
CA THR A 15 -2.15 16.31 1.71
C THR A 15 -1.48 14.95 1.54
N LEU A 16 -2.15 13.98 0.91
CA LEU A 16 -1.54 12.68 0.58
C LEU A 16 -0.34 12.79 -0.36
N GLN A 17 -0.42 13.63 -1.40
CA GLN A 17 0.68 13.86 -2.33
C GLN A 17 1.93 14.40 -1.61
N ARG A 18 1.73 15.29 -0.63
CA ARG A 18 2.79 15.88 0.17
C ARG A 18 3.37 14.94 1.23
N VAL A 19 2.57 14.01 1.75
CA VAL A 19 3.07 12.92 2.62
C VAL A 19 3.89 11.90 1.82
N LEU A 20 3.45 11.53 0.62
CA LEU A 20 4.10 10.48 -0.18
C LEU A 20 5.35 10.97 -0.91
N TYR A 21 5.32 12.21 -1.43
CA TYR A 21 6.35 12.73 -2.32
C TYR A 21 6.92 14.08 -1.88
N GLY A 22 6.35 14.69 -0.85
CA GLY A 22 6.79 15.98 -0.34
C GLY A 22 7.79 15.86 0.82
N PRO A 23 8.40 16.98 1.24
CA PRO A 23 9.35 17.00 2.34
C PRO A 23 8.69 16.94 3.73
N SER A 24 7.37 16.76 3.80
CA SER A 24 6.63 16.80 5.06
C SER A 24 6.92 15.57 5.91
N ARG A 25 7.65 15.79 7.01
CA ARG A 25 7.97 14.76 8.00
C ARG A 25 6.90 14.57 9.06
N THR A 26 5.91 15.46 9.12
CA THR A 26 4.89 15.50 10.17
C THR A 26 3.50 15.67 9.58
N LEU A 27 2.53 15.06 10.26
CA LEU A 27 1.10 15.12 9.95
C LEU A 27 0.34 15.33 11.27
N ARG A 28 -0.86 15.91 11.22
CA ARG A 28 -1.75 15.96 12.39
C ARG A 28 -2.08 14.53 12.84
N SER A 29 -2.11 14.32 14.15
CA SER A 29 -2.33 13.00 14.76
C SER A 29 -3.65 12.37 14.31
N ASP A 30 -4.74 13.13 14.29
CA ASP A 30 -6.06 12.67 13.82
C ASP A 30 -6.01 12.13 12.38
N THR A 31 -5.39 12.87 11.45
CA THR A 31 -5.23 12.43 10.06
C THR A 31 -4.36 11.18 9.96
N ALA A 32 -3.29 11.10 10.76
CA ALA A 32 -2.44 9.90 10.81
C ALA A 32 -3.23 8.68 11.30
N THR A 33 -4.06 8.84 12.34
CA THR A 33 -4.91 7.77 12.87
C THR A 33 -5.89 7.28 11.81
N ARG A 34 -6.57 8.17 11.08
CA ARG A 34 -7.51 7.78 10.01
C ARG A 34 -6.81 7.04 8.87
N LEU A 35 -5.64 7.51 8.45
CA LEU A 35 -4.85 6.87 7.40
C LEU A 35 -4.37 5.48 7.81
N LEU A 36 -3.92 5.31 9.06
CA LEU A 36 -3.42 4.04 9.59
C LEU A 36 -4.53 3.05 9.93
N ALA A 37 -5.77 3.51 10.11
CA ALA A 37 -6.93 2.66 10.35
C ALA A 37 -7.44 1.97 9.08
N LEU A 38 -7.01 2.42 7.89
CA LEU A 38 -7.46 1.84 6.62
C LEU A 38 -6.96 0.40 6.43
N SER A 39 -7.88 -0.48 6.08
CA SER A 39 -7.61 -1.82 5.59
C SER A 39 -7.63 -1.89 4.06
N ALA A 40 -7.07 -2.96 3.50
CA ALA A 40 -7.13 -3.18 2.05
C ALA A 40 -8.57 -3.29 1.51
N SER A 41 -9.52 -3.75 2.35
CA SER A 41 -10.96 -3.82 2.03
C SER A 41 -11.64 -2.45 1.96
N ASP A 42 -11.13 -1.44 2.66
CA ASP A 42 -11.66 -0.08 2.62
C ASP A 42 -11.26 0.65 1.33
N MET A 43 -10.31 0.08 0.60
CA MET A 43 -9.81 0.61 -0.64
C MET A 43 -10.40 -0.15 -1.82
N ARG A 44 -10.76 0.59 -2.87
CA ARG A 44 -11.04 -0.01 -4.18
C ARG A 44 -9.73 -0.02 -4.97
N PRO A 45 -8.99 -1.14 -5.02
CA PRO A 45 -7.89 -1.25 -5.96
C PRO A 45 -8.43 -0.96 -7.35
N SER A 46 -7.67 -0.19 -8.13
CA SER A 46 -8.01 0.01 -9.53
C SER A 46 -7.88 -1.35 -10.20
N GLU A 47 -9.00 -1.95 -10.62
CA GLU A 47 -9.04 -3.26 -11.28
C GLU A 47 -8.12 -3.33 -12.51
N HIS A 48 -7.77 -2.16 -13.07
CA HIS A 48 -7.03 -2.01 -14.32
C HIS A 48 -5.60 -1.50 -14.14
N ARG A 49 -5.15 -1.19 -12.91
CA ARG A 49 -3.79 -0.70 -12.69
C ARG A 49 -2.85 -1.86 -12.40
N ALA A 50 -2.05 -2.21 -13.41
CA ALA A 50 -0.95 -3.14 -13.23
C ALA A 50 0.07 -2.57 -12.24
N ILE A 51 0.41 -3.36 -11.21
CA ILE A 51 1.53 -3.09 -10.30
C ILE A 51 2.69 -3.97 -10.76
N ASP A 52 3.89 -3.41 -10.88
CA ASP A 52 5.08 -4.21 -11.22
C ASP A 52 5.40 -5.20 -10.08
N ALA A 53 5.02 -6.45 -10.30
CA ALA A 53 5.26 -7.54 -9.38
C ALA A 53 6.61 -8.25 -9.60
N THR A 54 7.49 -7.75 -10.48
CA THR A 54 8.77 -8.40 -10.82
C THR A 54 9.63 -8.66 -9.60
N GLY A 55 9.73 -7.67 -8.69
CA GLY A 55 10.49 -7.78 -7.46
C GLY A 55 9.92 -8.84 -6.49
N THR A 56 8.60 -8.91 -6.37
CA THR A 56 7.91 -9.91 -5.55
C THR A 56 8.11 -11.30 -6.15
N ARG A 57 7.89 -11.46 -7.46
CA ARG A 57 8.07 -12.73 -8.17
C ARG A 57 9.47 -13.30 -7.98
N ARG A 58 10.52 -12.48 -8.13
CA ARG A 58 11.91 -12.90 -7.91
C ARG A 58 12.17 -13.39 -6.49
N ARG A 59 11.61 -12.72 -5.48
CA ARG A 59 11.77 -13.12 -4.07
C ARG A 59 11.04 -14.41 -3.76
N LEU A 60 9.82 -14.57 -4.27
CA LEU A 60 9.07 -15.84 -4.14
C LEU A 60 9.83 -16.99 -4.80
N GLN A 61 10.36 -16.79 -6.01
CA GLN A 61 11.18 -17.78 -6.70
C GLN A 61 12.45 -18.11 -5.92
N ALA A 62 13.13 -17.11 -5.35
CA ALA A 62 14.31 -17.33 -4.53
C ALA A 62 13.98 -18.12 -3.25
N LEU A 63 12.87 -17.82 -2.57
CA LEU A 63 12.43 -18.57 -1.39
C LEU A 63 12.19 -20.05 -1.73
N VAL A 64 11.46 -20.31 -2.83
CA VAL A 64 11.23 -21.68 -3.32
C VAL A 64 12.55 -22.37 -3.66
N ALA A 65 13.49 -21.68 -4.31
CA ALA A 65 14.81 -22.23 -4.64
C ALA A 65 15.66 -22.57 -3.39
N ILE A 66 15.48 -21.85 -2.29
CA ILE A 66 16.13 -22.11 -0.99
C ILE A 66 15.41 -23.25 -0.21
N GLY A 67 14.32 -23.80 -0.76
CA GLY A 67 13.59 -24.92 -0.18
C GLY A 67 12.44 -24.51 0.74
N TRP A 68 12.01 -23.24 0.70
CA TRP A 68 10.80 -22.84 1.42
C TRP A 68 9.56 -23.42 0.74
N PRO A 69 8.72 -24.15 1.49
CA PRO A 69 7.49 -24.70 0.93
C PRO A 69 6.51 -23.57 0.62
N PHE A 70 5.81 -23.70 -0.52
CA PHE A 70 4.85 -22.68 -0.97
C PHE A 70 3.71 -22.43 0.04
N SER A 71 3.35 -23.45 0.83
CA SER A 71 2.39 -23.35 1.92
C SER A 71 2.80 -22.39 3.05
N HIS A 72 4.10 -22.15 3.25
CA HIS A 72 4.59 -21.12 4.16
C HIS A 72 4.57 -19.72 3.55
N ILE A 73 4.52 -19.62 2.22
CA ILE A 73 4.66 -18.36 1.48
C ILE A 73 3.28 -17.77 1.13
N ALA A 74 2.31 -18.60 0.78
CA ALA A 74 1.00 -18.19 0.25
C ALA A 74 -0.10 -18.02 1.33
N ARG A 75 0.27 -17.56 2.53
CA ARG A 75 -0.66 -17.33 3.64
C ARG A 75 -1.32 -15.96 3.59
#